data_AF-Q4E0T7-F1
#
_entry.id   AF-Q4E0T7-F1
#
_cell.length_a   1.000
_cell.length_b   1.000
_cell.length_c   1.000
_cell.angle_alpha   90.00
_cell.angle_beta   90.00
_cell.angle_gamma   90.00
#
_symmetry.space_group_name_H-M   'P 1'
#
loop_
_entity.id
_entity.type
_entity.pdbx_description
1 polymer ?
#
loop_
_entity_poly.entity_id
_entity_poly.type
_entity_poly.pdbx_seq_one_letter_code
_entity_poly.pdbx_strand_id
1 'polypeptide(L)'
;MRRHALKRVMMSVPAASAIAAPNRGIFTVWGSVPLEAWASQEPWLTRMSSMSKYRSFEFFHVPEVEAPEGVQLSAVEKYLLSCVEDDTNRLLNLSWTYGFDPFWSDRVYSHDVLFQILYQHNYPIYKFFFGDCSSNEEGRKYIEKKLNYLKSVLQWAVMTERCYTTIAKARFTLQREVWNSLERERYLMGCVEALEEFKKEVPREFAEKAIGELETELSSVRHWVWDCPNAKRLYKQLS
;
A
#
# COMPACT_ATOMS: atom_id res chain seq x y z
N MET A 1 -9.67 -9.53 67.27
CA MET A 1 -9.45 -8.75 66.03
C MET A 1 -8.22 -9.29 65.31
N ARG A 2 -8.38 -9.53 64.00
CA ARG A 2 -7.37 -9.75 62.94
C ARG A 2 -6.22 -10.75 63.19
N ARG A 3 -6.33 -11.86 62.45
CA ARG A 3 -5.33 -12.91 62.22
C ARG A 3 -4.02 -12.30 61.69
N HIS A 4 -2.96 -12.41 62.50
CA HIS A 4 -1.59 -12.44 62.02
C HIS A 4 -1.30 -13.84 61.46
N ALA A 5 -0.96 -13.92 60.18
CA ALA A 5 -0.01 -14.86 59.57
C ALA A 5 -0.38 -15.05 58.10
N LEU A 6 0.38 -14.40 57.23
CA LEU A 6 0.93 -14.95 55.98
C LEU A 6 1.74 -13.84 55.28
N LYS A 7 2.81 -13.41 55.98
CA LYS A 7 4.01 -12.90 55.32
C LYS A 7 4.78 -14.13 54.86
N ARG A 8 4.82 -14.41 53.55
CA ARG A 8 6.03 -14.87 52.83
C ARG A 8 5.73 -15.32 51.39
N VAL A 9 6.59 -14.82 50.51
CA VAL A 9 6.96 -15.31 49.18
C VAL A 9 5.96 -15.04 48.05
N MET A 10 5.96 -13.81 47.52
CA MET A 10 5.85 -13.66 46.07
C MET A 10 7.25 -13.87 45.51
N MET A 11 7.45 -15.05 44.92
CA MET A 11 8.65 -15.36 44.15
C MET A 11 8.72 -14.39 42.98
N SER A 12 9.87 -13.74 42.85
CA SER A 12 10.28 -13.00 41.68
C SER A 12 10.35 -13.96 40.48
N VAL A 13 9.28 -14.04 39.69
CA VAL A 13 9.38 -14.60 38.34
C VAL A 13 10.23 -13.60 37.55
N PRO A 14 11.36 -14.03 36.95
CA PRO A 14 12.25 -13.12 36.24
C PRO A 14 11.44 -12.45 35.14
N ALA A 15 11.54 -11.12 35.10
CA ALA A 15 11.01 -10.31 34.02
C ALA A 15 11.55 -10.91 32.73
N ALA A 16 10.70 -11.69 32.05
CA ALA A 16 10.91 -11.97 30.66
C ALA A 16 10.99 -10.59 30.03
N SER A 17 12.18 -10.23 29.58
CA SER A 17 12.42 -9.17 28.62
C SER A 17 11.73 -9.57 27.32
N ALA A 18 10.40 -9.68 27.37
CA ALA A 18 9.57 -9.42 26.23
C ALA A 18 9.94 -7.98 25.91
N ILE A 19 10.71 -7.85 24.84
CA ILE A 19 10.85 -6.62 24.09
C ILE A 19 9.42 -6.18 23.86
N ALA A 20 8.90 -5.36 24.77
CA ALA A 20 7.67 -4.65 24.58
C ALA A 20 8.03 -3.73 23.42
N ALA A 21 7.73 -4.19 22.20
CA ALA A 21 7.49 -3.26 21.13
C ALA A 21 6.59 -2.19 21.76
N PRO A 22 7.03 -0.92 21.80
CA PRO A 22 6.24 0.10 22.46
C PRO A 22 4.82 -0.06 21.94
N ASN A 23 3.85 -0.11 22.85
CA ASN A 23 2.43 -0.12 22.50
C ASN A 23 2.21 1.14 21.65
N ARG A 24 2.45 1.06 20.35
CA ARG A 24 2.06 2.08 19.40
C ARG A 24 0.55 2.13 19.55
N GLY A 25 0.01 3.33 19.78
CA GLY A 25 -1.43 3.49 19.75
C GLY A 25 -1.96 2.94 18.42
N ILE A 26 -3.19 2.46 18.42
CA ILE A 26 -3.81 1.94 17.21
C ILE A 26 -5.07 2.76 16.98
N PHE A 27 -5.13 3.47 15.86
CA PHE A 27 -6.40 3.96 15.36
C PHE A 27 -7.18 2.76 14.82
N THR A 28 -8.38 2.56 15.35
CA THR A 28 -9.31 1.57 14.80
C THR A 28 -10.33 2.30 13.96
N VAL A 29 -10.31 2.03 12.66
CA VAL A 29 -11.28 2.58 11.70
C VAL A 29 -12.29 1.50 11.37
N TRP A 30 -13.57 1.87 11.39
CA TRP A 30 -14.68 1.03 11.00
C TRP A 30 -15.24 1.46 9.63
N GLY A 31 -15.34 0.51 8.70
CA GLY A 31 -16.07 0.69 7.45
C GLY A 31 -17.31 -0.20 7.45
N SER A 32 -18.43 0.25 6.87
CA SER A 32 -19.56 -0.64 6.60
C SER A 32 -19.46 -1.19 5.18
N VAL A 33 -19.05 -2.44 5.05
CA VAL A 33 -19.05 -3.19 3.79
C VAL A 33 -19.94 -4.41 3.99
N PRO A 34 -21.16 -4.44 3.44
CA PRO A 34 -21.94 -5.68 3.44
C PRO A 34 -21.22 -6.73 2.60
N LEU A 35 -20.65 -7.76 3.24
CA LEU A 35 -19.98 -8.86 2.54
C LEU A 35 -20.95 -9.74 1.73
N GLU A 36 -22.24 -9.71 2.08
CA GLU A 36 -23.28 -10.48 1.40
C GLU A 36 -24.34 -9.53 0.82
N ALA A 37 -24.77 -9.80 -0.41
CA ALA A 37 -25.67 -8.89 -1.14
C ALA A 37 -26.99 -8.64 -0.39
N TRP A 38 -27.54 -9.64 0.31
CA TRP A 38 -28.77 -9.46 1.10
C TRP A 38 -28.55 -8.54 2.30
N ALA A 39 -27.35 -8.51 2.89
CA ALA A 39 -27.05 -7.62 4.01
C ALA A 39 -27.09 -6.15 3.58
N SER A 40 -26.88 -5.83 2.30
CA SER A 40 -26.99 -4.45 1.81
C SER A 40 -28.40 -3.86 1.92
N GLN A 41 -29.43 -4.70 2.06
CA GLN A 41 -30.84 -4.28 2.16
C GLN A 41 -31.21 -3.82 3.57
N GLU A 42 -30.38 -4.12 4.57
CA GLU A 42 -30.67 -3.83 5.96
C GLU A 42 -30.08 -2.47 6.39
N PRO A 43 -30.81 -1.67 7.18
CA PRO A 43 -30.33 -0.38 7.68
C PRO A 43 -29.00 -0.52 8.42
N TRP A 44 -28.08 0.43 8.21
CA TRP A 44 -26.76 0.43 8.85
C TRP A 44 -26.83 0.20 10.37
N LEU A 45 -27.68 0.92 11.10
CA LEU A 45 -27.81 0.79 12.55
C LEU A 45 -28.16 -0.65 12.98
N THR A 46 -29.06 -1.32 12.26
CA THR A 46 -29.45 -2.72 12.50
C THR A 46 -28.29 -3.68 12.26
N ARG A 47 -27.47 -3.39 11.23
CA ARG A 47 -26.28 -4.19 10.94
C ARG A 47 -25.23 -4.07 12.04
N MET A 48 -25.03 -2.85 12.55
CA MET A 48 -24.05 -2.55 13.59
C MET A 48 -24.32 -3.31 14.89
N SER A 49 -25.58 -3.49 15.27
CA SER A 49 -25.95 -4.23 16.50
C SER A 49 -25.72 -5.74 16.42
N SER A 50 -25.40 -6.32 15.26
CA SER A 50 -25.20 -7.77 15.10
C SER A 50 -24.05 -8.10 14.14
N MET A 51 -22.84 -7.72 14.53
CA MET A 51 -21.63 -7.97 13.72
C MET A 51 -21.43 -9.45 13.36
N SER A 52 -21.78 -10.37 14.26
CA SER A 52 -21.70 -11.82 14.01
C SER A 52 -22.65 -12.30 12.90
N LYS A 53 -23.80 -11.63 12.75
CA LYS A 53 -24.86 -12.01 11.79
C LYS A 53 -24.64 -11.40 10.42
N TYR A 54 -24.32 -10.10 10.37
CA TYR A 54 -24.27 -9.37 9.09
C TYR A 54 -22.88 -9.33 8.46
N ARG A 55 -21.82 -9.63 9.25
CA ARG A 55 -20.40 -9.55 8.82
C ARG A 55 -20.15 -8.32 7.93
N SER A 56 -20.70 -7.19 8.35
CA SER A 56 -20.85 -6.01 7.50
C SER A 56 -19.84 -4.92 7.81
N PHE A 57 -18.85 -5.23 8.64
CA PHE A 57 -17.91 -4.25 9.16
C PHE A 57 -16.50 -4.81 9.13
N GLU A 58 -15.60 -4.05 8.55
CA GLU A 58 -14.16 -4.32 8.58
C GLU A 58 -13.50 -3.35 9.55
N PHE A 59 -12.59 -3.91 10.34
CA PHE A 59 -11.74 -3.16 11.26
C PHE A 59 -10.38 -3.00 10.62
N PHE A 60 -9.97 -1.74 10.43
CA PHE A 60 -8.62 -1.41 10.03
C PHE A 60 -7.88 -0.85 11.23
N HIS A 61 -6.74 -1.44 11.54
CA HIS A 61 -5.87 -1.00 12.61
C HIS A 61 -4.69 -0.25 11.99
N VAL A 62 -4.61 1.04 12.25
CA VAL A 62 -3.51 1.89 11.78
C VAL A 62 -2.62 2.21 12.98
N PRO A 63 -1.34 1.80 12.97
CA PRO A 63 -0.40 2.18 14.02
C PRO A 63 -0.26 3.71 14.11
N GLU A 64 -0.33 4.26 15.31
CA GLU A 64 -0.06 5.68 15.55
C GLU A 64 1.41 5.99 15.23
N VAL A 65 1.57 7.06 14.49
CA VAL A 65 2.86 7.66 14.19
C VAL A 65 3.10 8.83 15.14
N GLU A 66 4.31 8.92 15.67
CA GLU A 66 4.73 10.06 16.48
C GLU A 66 4.83 11.32 15.61
N ALA A 67 4.37 12.45 16.14
CA ALA A 67 4.57 13.72 15.45
C ALA A 67 6.08 14.02 15.38
N PRO A 68 6.58 14.55 14.25
CA PRO A 68 7.98 14.90 14.13
C PRO A 68 8.35 16.00 15.13
N GLU A 69 9.62 16.05 15.52
CA GLU A 69 10.13 17.05 16.46
C GLU A 69 9.75 18.48 16.03
N GLY A 70 9.18 19.25 16.96
CA GLY A 70 8.76 20.63 16.73
C GLY A 70 7.35 20.81 16.17
N VAL A 71 6.73 19.79 15.57
CA VAL A 71 5.41 19.92 14.96
C VAL A 71 4.32 19.43 15.90
N GLN A 72 3.38 20.33 16.24
CA GLN A 72 2.19 19.95 16.99
C GLN A 72 1.08 19.54 16.03
N LEU A 73 0.62 18.29 16.16
CA LEU A 73 -0.49 17.74 15.38
C LEU A 73 -1.66 17.41 16.30
N SER A 74 -2.86 17.82 15.91
CA SER A 74 -4.12 17.36 16.50
C SER A 74 -4.30 15.85 16.31
N ALA A 75 -5.25 15.26 17.03
CA ALA A 75 -5.57 13.83 16.90
C ALA A 75 -5.97 13.45 15.46
N VAL A 76 -6.69 14.34 14.75
CA VAL A 76 -7.13 14.08 13.37
C VAL A 76 -5.99 14.21 12.38
N GLU A 77 -5.09 15.19 12.57
CA GLU A 77 -3.85 15.30 11.78
C GLU A 77 -2.93 14.10 11.99
N LYS A 78 -2.77 13.64 13.23
CA LYS A 78 -2.00 12.42 13.55
C LYS A 78 -2.61 11.17 12.92
N TYR A 79 -3.94 11.07 12.92
CA TYR A 79 -4.65 9.98 12.24
C TYR A 79 -4.38 9.98 10.74
N LEU A 80 -4.53 11.12 10.07
CA LEU A 80 -4.21 11.25 8.64
C LEU A 80 -2.75 10.87 8.37
N LEU A 81 -1.80 11.41 9.14
CA LEU A 81 -0.38 11.08 9.00
C LEU A 81 -0.14 9.57 9.15
N SER A 82 -0.75 8.96 10.16
CA SER A 82 -0.61 7.53 10.44
C SER A 82 -1.14 6.68 9.28
N CYS A 83 -2.30 7.04 8.71
CA CYS A 83 -2.84 6.36 7.54
C CYS A 83 -1.94 6.52 6.30
N VAL A 84 -1.41 7.73 6.07
CA VAL A 84 -0.53 8.00 4.94
C VAL A 84 0.76 7.17 5.04
N GLU A 85 1.38 7.12 6.22
CA GLU A 85 2.60 6.32 6.41
C GLU A 85 2.34 4.82 6.34
N ASP A 86 1.25 4.33 6.93
CA ASP A 86 0.87 2.92 6.86
C ASP A 86 0.62 2.49 5.41
N ASP A 87 -0.20 3.24 4.66
CA ASP A 87 -0.51 2.91 3.27
C ASP A 87 0.71 3.07 2.35
N THR A 88 1.61 4.02 2.64
CA THR A 88 2.91 4.12 1.93
C THR A 88 3.74 2.85 2.14
N ASN A 89 3.88 2.41 3.39
CA ASN A 89 4.64 1.21 3.72
C ASN A 89 4.00 -0.03 3.10
N ARG A 90 2.67 -0.16 3.14
CA ARG A 90 1.96 -1.27 2.51
C ARG A 90 2.18 -1.30 1.01
N LEU A 91 2.02 -0.16 0.32
CA LEU A 91 2.27 -0.06 -1.12
C LEU A 91 3.70 -0.42 -1.51
N LEU A 92 4.70 -0.01 -0.73
CA LEU A 92 6.10 -0.37 -0.99
C LEU A 92 6.39 -1.86 -0.80
N ASN A 93 5.61 -2.56 0.03
CA ASN A 93 5.78 -4.00 0.29
C ASN A 93 4.88 -4.90 -0.55
N LEU A 94 3.87 -4.34 -1.24
CA LEU A 94 3.10 -5.07 -2.24
C LEU A 94 3.88 -5.18 -3.55
N SER A 95 3.63 -6.25 -4.30
CA SER A 95 4.10 -6.30 -5.69
C SER A 95 3.30 -5.34 -6.55
N TRP A 96 4.00 -4.64 -7.44
CA TRP A 96 3.42 -3.71 -8.41
C TRP A 96 3.11 -4.37 -9.75
N THR A 97 3.41 -5.66 -9.91
CA THR A 97 3.13 -6.39 -11.15
C THR A 97 1.78 -7.12 -11.09
N TYR A 98 1.40 -7.68 -9.95
CA TYR A 98 0.19 -8.51 -9.87
C TYR A 98 -1.08 -7.71 -9.55
N GLY A 99 -1.85 -7.36 -10.58
CA GLY A 99 -3.24 -6.90 -10.47
C GLY A 99 -3.43 -5.78 -9.45
N PHE A 100 -2.74 -4.67 -9.67
CA PHE A 100 -2.74 -3.55 -8.75
C PHE A 100 -4.17 -2.99 -8.63
N ASP A 101 -4.77 -3.17 -7.46
CA ASP A 101 -6.19 -2.94 -7.24
C ASP A 101 -6.55 -1.43 -7.35
N PRO A 102 -7.61 -1.06 -8.09
CA PRO A 102 -8.21 0.28 -8.05
C PRO A 102 -8.44 0.83 -6.63
N PHE A 103 -8.62 -0.04 -5.64
CA PHE A 103 -8.66 0.26 -4.21
C PHE A 103 -7.58 1.27 -3.78
N TRP A 104 -6.35 1.14 -4.27
CA TRP A 104 -5.26 2.03 -3.87
C TRP A 104 -5.45 3.46 -4.37
N SER A 105 -6.06 3.63 -5.53
CA SER A 105 -6.39 4.96 -6.06
C SER A 105 -7.47 5.63 -5.21
N ASP A 106 -8.54 4.91 -4.88
CA ASP A 106 -9.60 5.39 -4.00
C ASP A 106 -9.07 5.72 -2.60
N ARG A 107 -8.16 4.88 -2.10
CA ARG A 107 -7.53 5.07 -0.79
C ARG A 107 -6.67 6.34 -0.74
N VAL A 108 -5.76 6.53 -1.69
CA VAL A 108 -4.93 7.74 -1.76
C VAL A 108 -5.78 8.99 -1.99
N TYR A 109 -6.83 8.88 -2.81
CA TYR A 109 -7.80 9.97 -3.00
C TYR A 109 -8.52 10.32 -1.68
N SER A 110 -8.91 9.34 -0.87
CA SER A 110 -9.55 9.60 0.43
C SER A 110 -8.65 10.38 1.39
N HIS A 111 -7.34 10.10 1.39
CA HIS A 111 -6.35 10.84 2.19
C HIS A 111 -6.18 12.27 1.69
N ASP A 112 -6.20 12.48 0.37
CA ASP A 112 -6.16 13.81 -0.23
C ASP A 112 -7.41 14.62 0.14
N VAL A 113 -8.60 14.01 0.09
CA VAL A 113 -9.84 14.67 0.51
C VAL A 113 -9.79 15.04 2.00
N LEU A 114 -9.33 14.15 2.88
CA LEU A 114 -9.18 14.48 4.31
C LEU A 114 -8.15 15.60 4.53
N PHE A 115 -7.02 15.58 3.82
CA PHE A 115 -6.04 16.66 3.85
C PHE A 115 -6.66 18.00 3.42
N GLN A 116 -7.43 18.01 2.32
CA GLN A 116 -8.14 19.20 1.85
C GLN A 116 -9.18 19.68 2.86
N ILE A 117 -9.93 18.78 3.52
CA ILE A 117 -10.89 19.16 4.57
C ILE A 117 -10.17 19.86 5.73
N LEU A 118 -9.05 19.31 6.20
CA LEU A 118 -8.34 19.85 7.37
C LEU A 118 -7.69 21.21 7.09
N TYR A 119 -7.05 21.37 5.94
CA TYR A 119 -6.20 22.53 5.66
C TYR A 119 -6.77 23.53 4.65
N GLN A 120 -7.73 23.14 3.81
CA GLN A 120 -8.30 23.99 2.77
C GLN A 120 -9.78 24.31 3.06
N HIS A 121 -10.29 25.45 2.58
CA HIS A 121 -11.67 25.88 2.86
C HIS A 121 -12.71 25.31 1.87
N ASN A 122 -12.39 24.25 1.14
CA ASN A 122 -13.27 23.69 0.10
C ASN A 122 -14.48 22.94 0.70
N TYR A 123 -14.40 22.49 1.96
CA TYR A 123 -15.37 21.57 2.57
C TYR A 123 -15.86 22.04 3.96
N PRO A 124 -16.60 23.16 4.05
CA PRO A 124 -16.95 23.79 5.33
C PRO A 124 -17.77 22.89 6.27
N ILE A 125 -18.69 22.08 5.73
CA ILE A 125 -19.52 21.16 6.54
C ILE A 125 -18.65 20.09 7.20
N TYR A 126 -17.67 19.55 6.47
CA TYR A 126 -16.80 18.50 7.00
C TYR A 126 -15.81 19.04 8.03
N LYS A 127 -15.38 20.30 7.91
CA LYS A 127 -14.55 20.97 8.94
C LYS A 127 -15.20 21.00 10.32
N PHE A 128 -16.52 21.10 10.39
CA PHE A 128 -17.23 21.05 11.66
C PHE A 128 -17.01 19.72 12.41
N PHE A 129 -16.92 18.61 11.67
CA PHE A 129 -16.73 17.28 12.25
C PHE A 129 -15.27 16.90 12.46
N PHE A 130 -14.38 17.29 11.54
CA PHE A 130 -12.97 16.88 11.55
C PHE A 130 -12.02 17.93 12.15
N GLY A 131 -12.49 19.16 12.37
CA GLY A 131 -11.67 20.28 12.82
C GLY A 131 -11.14 21.14 11.67
N ASP A 132 -10.78 22.37 12.00
CA ASP A 132 -10.08 23.29 11.10
C ASP A 132 -8.62 23.43 11.55
N CYS A 133 -7.70 22.91 10.74
CA CYS A 133 -6.26 22.95 10.97
C CYS A 133 -5.56 23.94 10.01
N SER A 134 -6.31 24.80 9.33
CA SER A 134 -5.77 25.74 8.32
C SER A 134 -4.65 26.65 8.84
N SER A 135 -4.63 26.98 10.13
CA SER A 135 -3.57 27.79 10.76
C SER A 135 -2.28 27.01 11.05
N ASN A 136 -2.30 25.68 11.01
CA ASN A 136 -1.14 24.84 11.31
C ASN A 136 -0.27 24.64 10.05
N GLU A 137 0.52 25.66 9.70
CA GLU A 137 1.36 25.60 8.50
C GLU A 137 2.44 24.52 8.54
N GLU A 138 3.03 24.27 9.72
CA GLU A 138 4.09 23.28 9.89
C GLU A 138 3.53 21.86 9.72
N GLY A 139 2.39 21.57 10.37
CA GLY A 139 1.66 20.32 10.19
C GLY A 139 1.24 20.11 8.74
N ARG A 140 0.71 21.17 8.09
CA ARG A 140 0.33 21.14 6.68
C ARG A 140 1.50 20.73 5.79
N LYS A 141 2.64 21.43 5.88
CA LYS A 141 3.82 21.17 5.04
C LYS A 141 4.36 19.75 5.22
N TYR A 142 4.36 19.25 6.47
CA TYR A 142 4.86 17.91 6.76
C TYR A 142 3.95 16.82 6.19
N ILE A 143 2.64 16.89 6.46
CA ILE A 143 1.66 15.92 5.96
C ILE A 143 1.58 15.98 4.44
N GLU A 144 1.60 17.19 3.85
CA GLU A 144 1.62 17.38 2.40
C GLU A 144 2.83 16.69 1.75
N LYS A 145 4.03 16.84 2.34
CA LYS A 145 5.22 16.14 1.87
C LYS A 145 5.04 14.61 1.88
N LYS A 146 4.51 14.05 2.97
CA LYS A 146 4.26 12.61 3.12
C LYS A 146 3.19 12.11 2.15
N LEU A 147 2.10 12.87 1.99
CA LEU A 147 1.03 12.56 1.05
C LEU A 147 1.50 12.63 -0.40
N ASN A 148 2.33 13.61 -0.76
CA ASN A 148 2.92 13.70 -2.09
C ASN A 148 3.88 12.54 -2.37
N TYR A 149 4.61 12.09 -1.36
CA TYR A 149 5.42 10.88 -1.48
C TYR A 149 4.54 9.64 -1.73
N LEU A 150 3.46 9.45 -0.96
CA LEU A 150 2.49 8.38 -1.18
C LEU A 150 1.90 8.42 -2.60
N LYS A 151 1.50 9.59 -3.10
CA LYS A 151 1.02 9.78 -4.48
C LYS A 151 2.08 9.38 -5.52
N SER A 152 3.35 9.72 -5.27
CA SER A 152 4.47 9.32 -6.12
C SER A 152 4.64 7.79 -6.14
N VAL A 153 4.60 7.14 -4.97
CA VAL A 153 4.64 5.68 -4.84
C VAL A 153 3.50 5.03 -5.65
N LEU A 154 2.28 5.52 -5.48
CA LEU A 154 1.11 5.04 -6.23
C LEU A 154 1.31 5.22 -7.75
N GLN A 155 1.77 6.39 -8.19
CA GLN A 155 2.00 6.67 -9.60
C GLN A 155 3.01 5.67 -10.20
N TRP A 156 4.14 5.46 -9.53
CA TRP A 156 5.17 4.54 -10.03
C TRP A 156 4.72 3.08 -9.96
N ALA A 157 3.95 2.68 -8.94
CA ALA A 157 3.32 1.36 -8.91
C ALA A 157 2.42 1.12 -10.12
N VAL A 158 1.54 2.08 -10.46
CA VAL A 158 0.67 2.01 -11.64
C VAL A 158 1.47 1.98 -12.95
N MET A 159 2.55 2.78 -13.05
CA MET A 159 3.40 2.77 -14.24
C MET A 159 4.16 1.44 -14.40
N THR A 160 4.65 0.86 -13.30
CA THR A 160 5.23 -0.48 -13.28
C THR A 160 4.22 -1.53 -13.71
N GLU A 161 2.98 -1.48 -13.20
CA GLU A 161 1.91 -2.40 -13.59
C GLU A 161 1.61 -2.32 -15.10
N ARG A 162 1.60 -1.11 -15.68
CA ARG A 162 1.40 -0.93 -17.13
C ARG A 162 2.52 -1.55 -17.95
N CYS A 163 3.77 -1.39 -17.52
CA CYS A 163 4.91 -2.05 -18.15
C CYS A 163 4.78 -3.58 -18.03
N TYR A 164 4.47 -4.08 -16.84
CA TYR A 164 4.20 -5.49 -16.62
C TYR A 164 3.08 -6.03 -17.51
N THR A 165 1.97 -5.32 -17.62
CA THR A 165 0.82 -5.72 -18.44
C THR A 165 1.23 -5.94 -19.90
N THR A 166 2.17 -5.14 -20.41
CA THR A 166 2.73 -5.31 -21.76
C THR A 166 3.51 -6.62 -21.87
N ILE A 167 4.38 -6.91 -20.89
CA ILE A 167 5.15 -8.16 -20.81
C ILE A 167 4.22 -9.38 -20.67
N ALA A 168 3.22 -9.29 -19.79
CA ALA A 168 2.25 -10.35 -19.53
C ALA A 168 1.39 -10.66 -20.77
N LYS A 169 0.94 -9.64 -21.50
CA LYS A 169 0.23 -9.82 -22.78
C LYS A 169 1.12 -10.50 -23.81
N ALA A 170 2.36 -10.04 -23.98
CA ALA A 170 3.30 -10.67 -24.89
C ALA A 170 3.53 -12.15 -24.53
N ARG A 171 3.73 -12.47 -23.25
CA ARG A 171 3.84 -13.85 -22.75
C ARG A 171 2.61 -14.68 -23.11
N PHE A 172 1.40 -14.15 -22.86
CA PHE A 172 0.17 -14.86 -23.15
C PHE A 172 0.01 -15.15 -24.65
N THR A 173 0.30 -14.18 -25.51
CA THR A 173 0.31 -14.36 -26.98
C THR A 173 1.34 -15.42 -27.41
N LEU A 174 2.55 -15.35 -26.87
CA LEU A 174 3.63 -16.30 -27.17
C LEU A 174 3.27 -17.75 -26.84
N GLN A 175 2.57 -17.96 -25.73
CA GLN A 175 2.17 -19.28 -25.26
C GLN A 175 1.08 -19.95 -26.11
N ARG A 176 0.26 -19.15 -26.81
CA ARG A 176 -0.99 -19.65 -27.42
C ARG A 176 -1.01 -19.54 -28.94
N GLU A 177 -0.37 -18.51 -29.49
CA GLU A 177 -0.57 -18.10 -30.89
C GLU A 177 0.73 -18.17 -31.69
N VAL A 178 1.89 -18.02 -31.04
CA VAL A 178 3.18 -17.93 -31.72
C VAL A 178 3.95 -19.26 -31.64
N TRP A 179 4.04 -19.94 -32.77
CA TRP A 179 4.77 -21.22 -32.91
C TRP A 179 6.16 -21.05 -33.54
N ASN A 180 6.39 -19.94 -34.23
CA ASN A 180 7.64 -19.63 -34.92
C ASN A 180 8.68 -19.03 -33.95
N SER A 181 9.85 -19.65 -33.84
CA SER A 181 10.93 -19.18 -32.94
C SER A 181 11.42 -17.77 -33.26
N LEU A 182 11.56 -17.39 -34.54
CA LEU A 182 11.97 -16.03 -34.92
C LEU A 182 10.94 -14.97 -34.51
N GLU A 183 9.66 -15.33 -34.55
CA GLU A 183 8.59 -14.46 -34.11
C GLU A 183 8.57 -14.33 -32.59
N ARG A 184 8.79 -15.43 -31.85
CA ARG A 184 8.95 -15.38 -30.38
C ARG A 184 10.07 -14.46 -29.94
N GLU A 185 11.19 -14.50 -30.66
CA GLU A 185 12.33 -13.61 -30.43
C GLU A 185 11.95 -12.13 -30.60
N ARG A 186 11.09 -11.78 -31.57
CA ARG A 186 10.60 -10.40 -31.77
C ARG A 186 9.77 -9.90 -30.60
N TYR A 187 8.87 -10.71 -30.05
CA TYR A 187 8.10 -10.33 -28.87
C TYR A 187 9.01 -10.11 -27.66
N LEU A 188 10.02 -10.98 -27.45
CA LEU A 188 10.97 -10.80 -26.37
C LEU A 188 11.77 -9.49 -26.53
N MET A 189 12.21 -9.17 -27.75
CA MET A 189 12.87 -7.88 -28.02
C MET A 189 11.96 -6.70 -27.68
N GLY A 190 10.68 -6.75 -28.08
CA GLY A 190 9.71 -5.70 -27.74
C GLY A 190 9.51 -5.55 -26.23
N CYS A 191 9.47 -6.65 -25.47
CA CYS A 191 9.42 -6.58 -24.00
C CYS A 191 10.67 -5.94 -23.39
N VAL A 192 11.86 -6.23 -23.93
CA VAL A 192 13.11 -5.65 -23.45
C VAL A 192 13.18 -4.16 -23.77
N GLU A 193 12.81 -3.77 -24.99
CA GLU A 193 12.74 -2.36 -25.39
C GLU A 193 11.79 -1.57 -24.46
N ALA A 194 10.62 -2.14 -24.14
CA ALA A 194 9.68 -1.52 -23.21
C ALA A 194 10.28 -1.34 -21.81
N LEU A 195 11.00 -2.34 -21.30
CA LEU A 195 11.69 -2.27 -20.01
C LEU A 195 12.83 -1.23 -20.03
N GLU A 196 13.65 -1.21 -21.07
CA GLU A 196 14.76 -0.26 -21.20
C GLU A 196 14.27 1.20 -21.36
N GLU A 197 13.10 1.42 -21.97
CA GLU A 197 12.47 2.74 -21.99
C GLU A 197 11.96 3.13 -20.60
N PHE A 198 11.27 2.21 -19.91
CA PHE A 198 10.80 2.44 -18.54
C PHE A 198 11.95 2.74 -17.56
N LYS A 199 13.10 2.08 -17.72
CA LYS A 199 14.33 2.33 -16.93
C LYS A 199 14.84 3.77 -17.03
N LYS A 200 14.58 4.48 -18.13
CA LYS A 200 14.98 5.88 -18.30
C LYS A 200 14.08 6.84 -17.55
N GLU A 201 12.82 6.47 -17.35
CA GLU A 201 11.80 7.32 -16.72
C GLU A 201 11.77 7.15 -15.20
N VAL A 202 11.98 5.93 -14.70
CA VAL A 202 11.82 5.61 -13.27
C VAL A 202 12.87 6.32 -12.39
N PRO A 203 12.44 7.05 -11.34
CA PRO A 203 13.35 7.66 -10.38
C PRO A 203 14.16 6.62 -9.63
N ARG A 204 15.41 6.98 -9.31
CA ARG A 204 16.35 6.10 -8.60
C ARG A 204 15.79 5.49 -7.31
N GLU A 205 14.93 6.23 -6.60
CA GLU A 205 14.28 5.78 -5.37
C GLU A 205 13.38 4.56 -5.55
N PHE A 206 12.67 4.48 -6.69
CA PHE A 206 11.76 3.37 -6.99
C PHE A 206 12.39 2.32 -7.92
N ALA A 207 13.54 2.65 -8.51
CA ALA A 207 14.22 1.83 -9.51
C ALA A 207 14.48 0.40 -9.02
N GLU A 208 15.03 0.22 -7.82
CA GLU A 208 15.36 -1.11 -7.28
C GLU A 208 14.11 -2.00 -7.22
N LYS A 209 13.00 -1.47 -6.71
CA LYS A 209 11.74 -2.20 -6.61
C LYS A 209 11.11 -2.44 -7.99
N ALA A 210 10.85 -1.37 -8.73
CA ALA A 210 10.13 -1.42 -9.99
C ALA A 210 10.86 -2.25 -11.05
N ILE A 211 12.17 -2.01 -11.22
CA ILE A 211 12.98 -2.73 -12.21
C ILE A 211 13.18 -4.17 -11.75
N GLY A 212 13.49 -4.41 -10.48
CA GLY A 212 13.70 -5.76 -9.95
C GLY A 212 12.48 -6.67 -10.15
N GLU A 213 11.27 -6.15 -9.93
CA GLU A 213 10.03 -6.89 -10.20
C GLU A 213 9.84 -7.14 -11.71
N LEU A 214 10.05 -6.14 -12.57
CA LEU A 214 9.90 -6.30 -14.03
C LEU A 214 10.94 -7.23 -14.65
N GLU A 215 12.19 -7.24 -14.16
CA GLU A 215 13.25 -8.14 -14.61
C GLU A 215 12.94 -9.60 -14.24
N THR A 216 12.31 -9.81 -13.08
CA THR A 216 11.79 -11.12 -12.67
C THR A 216 10.72 -11.60 -13.64
N GLU A 217 9.78 -10.73 -14.02
CA GLU A 217 8.72 -11.07 -14.97
C GLU A 217 9.24 -11.29 -16.39
N LEU A 218 10.21 -10.49 -16.84
CA LEU A 218 10.88 -10.68 -18.12
C LEU A 218 11.64 -12.01 -18.18
N SER A 219 12.27 -12.41 -17.08
CA SER A 219 12.92 -13.72 -16.94
C SER A 219 11.92 -14.87 -17.07
N SER A 220 10.65 -14.68 -16.69
CA SER A 220 9.59 -15.68 -16.90
C SER A 220 9.24 -15.86 -18.39
N VAL A 221 9.36 -14.80 -19.21
CA VAL A 221 9.15 -14.86 -20.66
C VAL A 221 10.26 -15.67 -21.33
N ARG A 222 11.50 -15.58 -20.83
CA ARG A 222 12.66 -16.32 -21.35
C ARG A 222 12.42 -17.82 -21.45
N HIS A 223 11.69 -18.42 -20.50
CA HIS A 223 11.36 -19.86 -20.54
C HIS A 223 10.72 -20.28 -21.88
N TRP A 224 9.97 -19.38 -22.51
CA TRP A 224 9.25 -19.62 -23.77
C TRP A 224 10.09 -19.36 -25.03
N VAL A 225 11.30 -18.83 -24.87
CA VAL A 225 12.19 -18.38 -25.96
C VAL A 225 13.55 -19.11 -25.89
N TRP A 226 13.65 -20.17 -25.08
CA TRP A 226 14.88 -20.97 -24.89
C TRP A 226 15.38 -21.59 -26.21
N ASP A 227 14.47 -21.91 -27.12
CA ASP A 227 14.70 -22.48 -28.44
C ASP A 227 15.19 -21.46 -29.48
N CYS A 228 15.22 -20.17 -29.14
CA CYS A 228 15.61 -19.11 -30.06
C CYS A 228 17.13 -18.93 -30.12
N PRO A 229 17.74 -18.92 -31.32
CA PRO A 229 19.19 -18.93 -31.48
C PRO A 229 19.88 -17.62 -31.05
N ASN A 230 19.23 -16.45 -31.18
CA ASN A 230 19.87 -15.17 -30.85
C ASN A 230 19.52 -14.63 -29.46
N ALA A 231 18.46 -15.13 -28.80
CA ALA A 231 18.08 -14.70 -27.46
C ALA A 231 19.24 -14.85 -26.46
N LYS A 232 20.02 -15.93 -26.54
CA LYS A 232 21.22 -16.11 -25.69
C LYS A 232 22.33 -15.08 -25.96
N ARG A 233 22.39 -14.50 -27.17
CA ARG A 233 23.42 -13.54 -27.59
C ARG A 233 23.01 -12.09 -27.32
N LEU A 234 21.75 -11.76 -27.56
CA LEU A 234 21.20 -10.41 -27.39
C LEU A 234 21.15 -10.01 -25.91
N TYR A 235 20.87 -10.97 -25.02
CA TYR A 235 20.65 -10.68 -23.61
C TYR A 235 21.78 -11.19 -22.72
N LYS A 236 22.95 -10.52 -22.76
CA LYS A 236 24.06 -10.81 -21.82
C LYS A 236 23.67 -10.58 -20.36
N GLN A 237 22.72 -9.68 -20.08
CA GLN A 237 22.20 -9.45 -18.73
C GLN A 237 21.34 -10.62 -18.22
N LEU A 238 20.94 -11.54 -19.11
CA LEU A 238 20.19 -12.75 -18.77
C LEU A 238 21.09 -14.00 -18.67
N SER A 239 22.41 -13.89 -18.88
CA SER A 239 23.35 -15.00 -18.65
C SER A 239 23.84 -14.99 -17.21
#